data_AF-A0A963TCE0-F1
#
_entry.id   AF-A0A963TCE0-F1
#
_cell.length_a   1.000
_cell.length_b   1.000
_cell.length_c   1.000
_cell.angle_alpha   90.00
_cell.angle_beta   90.00
_cell.angle_gamma   90.00
#
_symmetry.space_group_name_H-M   'P 1'
#
loop_
_entity.id
_entity.type
_entity.pdbx_description
1 polymer ?
#
loop_
_entity_poly.entity_id
_entity_poly.type
_entity_poly.pdbx_seq_one_letter_code
_entity_poly.pdbx_strand_id
1 'polypeptide(L)'
;MMVQYLAVKAEHPDSLLFYRMGDFYELFFDDAERAAAALDIALTKRGKHLGDDIPMCGVPVKSHESYLSRLIRAGFKVAVCEQMEDPAEARKRGSKAVVKRDVVRLITPGTLTEDSLLDARAHNYLAALAEVRGAAGLAWIDVSTGDFLTQAVAPRDLAAALARLDAGELLVADTLITRPDLFETFADWKDRLTPLPQPRFDSTGGAKRLQTLFGVGDLDGFGAFSRAELAAAGALVDYVELTQKGRLPRLARPRRLAMGAVMEVDAATGRNLELMRTLSGERRGSLLST
;
A
#
# COMPACT_ATOMS: atom_id res chain seq x y z
N MET A 1 -19.29 16.32 -15.36
CA MET A 1 -17.89 16.20 -14.90
C MET A 1 -17.84 16.08 -13.38
N MET A 2 -18.22 17.11 -12.61
CA MET A 2 -18.10 17.06 -11.14
C MET A 2 -18.90 15.92 -10.49
N VAL A 3 -20.09 15.61 -11.02
CA VAL A 3 -20.88 14.43 -10.58
C VAL A 3 -20.09 13.13 -10.72
N GLN A 4 -19.33 12.95 -11.81
CA GLN A 4 -18.51 11.77 -12.04
C GLN A 4 -17.28 11.76 -11.11
N TYR A 5 -16.64 12.92 -10.91
CA TYR A 5 -15.52 13.04 -9.97
C TYR A 5 -15.94 12.64 -8.55
N LEU A 6 -17.07 13.19 -8.05
CA LEU A 6 -17.57 12.89 -6.72
C LEU A 6 -17.96 11.42 -6.56
N ALA A 7 -18.53 10.80 -7.60
CA ALA A 7 -18.82 9.37 -7.60
C ALA A 7 -17.55 8.53 -7.46
N VAL A 8 -16.51 8.83 -8.24
CA VAL A 8 -15.22 8.11 -8.17
C VAL A 8 -14.53 8.36 -6.82
N LYS A 9 -14.58 9.60 -6.30
CA LYS A 9 -13.99 9.92 -4.99
C LYS A 9 -14.69 9.22 -3.83
N ALA A 10 -16.01 9.01 -3.92
CA ALA A 10 -16.77 8.29 -2.89
C ALA A 10 -16.34 6.82 -2.75
N GLU A 11 -15.82 6.20 -3.81
CA GLU A 11 -15.25 4.85 -3.77
C GLU A 11 -13.84 4.82 -3.14
N HIS A 12 -13.19 5.97 -3.04
CA HIS A 12 -11.80 6.13 -2.56
C HIS A 12 -11.66 7.30 -1.57
N PRO A 13 -12.39 7.30 -0.44
CA PRO A 13 -12.44 8.43 0.49
C PRO A 13 -11.08 8.75 1.10
N ASP A 14 -10.29 7.72 1.43
CA ASP A 14 -9.02 7.85 2.16
C ASP A 14 -7.81 8.13 1.26
N SER A 15 -8.01 8.26 -0.05
CA SER A 15 -6.93 8.46 -1.04
C SER A 15 -7.12 9.76 -1.80
N LEU A 16 -6.04 10.46 -2.09
CA LEU A 16 -6.06 11.57 -3.04
C LEU A 16 -6.44 11.05 -4.42
N LEU A 17 -7.33 11.73 -5.13
CA LEU A 17 -7.78 11.32 -6.46
C LEU A 17 -7.07 12.11 -7.56
N PHE A 18 -6.09 11.50 -8.23
CA PHE A 18 -5.51 12.00 -9.46
C PHE A 18 -6.50 11.81 -10.61
N TYR A 19 -7.28 12.84 -10.92
CA TYR A 19 -8.33 12.76 -11.93
C TYR A 19 -7.84 13.27 -13.29
N ARG A 20 -7.71 12.38 -14.29
CA ARG A 20 -7.15 12.75 -15.59
C ARG A 20 -8.05 13.71 -16.38
N MET A 21 -7.50 14.88 -16.68
CA MET A 21 -8.11 15.97 -17.43
C MET A 21 -7.16 16.40 -18.54
N GLY A 22 -7.19 15.67 -19.66
CA GLY A 22 -6.27 15.91 -20.78
C GLY A 22 -4.83 15.54 -20.39
N ASP A 23 -3.95 16.53 -20.39
CA ASP A 23 -2.52 16.39 -20.08
C ASP A 23 -2.18 16.65 -18.60
N PHE A 24 -3.19 16.80 -17.74
CA PHE A 24 -3.03 17.00 -16.30
C PHE A 24 -3.80 15.96 -15.49
N TYR A 25 -3.25 15.61 -14.32
CA TYR A 25 -4.05 15.09 -13.21
C TYR A 25 -4.49 16.26 -12.35
N GLU A 26 -5.79 16.44 -12.22
CA GLU A 26 -6.39 17.47 -11.38
C GLU A 26 -6.96 16.84 -10.11
N LEU A 27 -6.84 17.56 -9.00
CA LEU A 27 -7.45 17.26 -7.71
C LEU A 27 -8.39 18.40 -7.34
N PHE A 28 -9.47 18.11 -6.60
CA PHE A 28 -10.48 19.09 -6.23
C PHE A 28 -10.80 19.06 -4.73
N PHE A 29 -11.37 20.14 -4.20
CA PHE A 29 -11.81 20.24 -2.80
C PHE A 29 -10.67 19.96 -1.81
N ASP A 30 -10.92 19.18 -0.75
CA ASP A 30 -9.94 18.80 0.28
C ASP A 30 -8.68 18.15 -0.32
N ASP A 31 -8.84 17.30 -1.35
CA ASP A 31 -7.71 16.68 -2.03
C ASP A 31 -6.78 17.73 -2.65
N ALA A 32 -7.35 18.80 -3.21
CA ALA A 32 -6.56 19.88 -3.79
C ALA A 32 -5.79 20.67 -2.72
N GLU A 33 -6.42 20.98 -1.60
CA GLU A 33 -5.79 21.73 -0.51
C GLU A 33 -4.64 20.94 0.11
N ARG A 34 -4.87 19.65 0.40
CA ARG A 34 -3.86 18.76 0.99
C ARG A 34 -2.72 18.49 0.01
N ALA A 35 -3.01 18.22 -1.25
CA ALA A 35 -1.98 17.99 -2.25
C ALA A 35 -1.18 19.25 -2.54
N ALA A 36 -1.82 20.42 -2.64
CA ALA A 36 -1.14 21.69 -2.85
C ALA A 36 -0.15 22.00 -1.72
N ALA A 37 -0.56 21.80 -0.46
CA ALA A 37 0.31 21.98 0.70
C ALA A 37 1.48 20.97 0.71
N ALA A 38 1.22 19.69 0.43
CA ALA A 38 2.26 18.65 0.44
C ALA A 38 3.25 18.79 -0.74
N LEU A 39 2.77 19.26 -1.90
CA LEU A 39 3.55 19.39 -3.11
C LEU A 39 4.15 20.78 -3.33
N ASP A 40 3.79 21.76 -2.49
CA ASP A 40 4.15 23.17 -2.67
C ASP A 40 3.85 23.65 -4.10
N ILE A 41 2.60 23.42 -4.54
CA ILE A 41 2.10 23.84 -5.85
C ILE A 41 0.93 24.81 -5.69
N ALA A 42 0.65 25.57 -6.75
CA ALA A 42 -0.40 26.57 -6.73
C ALA A 42 -1.80 25.92 -6.51
N LEU A 43 -2.47 26.36 -5.45
CA LEU A 43 -3.90 26.11 -5.24
C LEU A 43 -4.71 27.17 -6.00
N THR A 44 -5.55 26.72 -6.93
CA THR A 44 -6.40 27.55 -7.78
C THR A 44 -7.86 27.21 -7.58
N LYS A 45 -8.75 27.75 -8.43
CA LYS A 45 -10.19 27.54 -8.35
C LYS A 45 -10.76 27.19 -9.73
N ARG A 46 -11.73 26.28 -9.78
CA ARG A 46 -12.39 25.87 -11.04
C ARG A 46 -13.91 25.82 -10.92
N GLY A 47 -14.56 26.89 -11.37
CA GLY A 47 -16.03 26.95 -11.39
C GLY A 47 -16.63 26.94 -9.98
N LYS A 48 -17.92 26.59 -9.88
CA LYS A 48 -18.67 26.61 -8.62
C LYS A 48 -19.42 25.31 -8.36
N HIS A 49 -19.49 24.90 -7.11
CA HIS A 49 -20.33 23.80 -6.61
C HIS A 49 -21.16 24.32 -5.44
N LEU A 50 -22.50 24.18 -5.52
CA LEU A 50 -23.43 24.69 -4.50
C LEU A 50 -23.29 26.19 -4.16
N GLY A 51 -22.73 26.99 -5.07
CA GLY A 51 -22.53 28.44 -4.89
C GLY A 51 -21.10 28.84 -4.55
N ASP A 52 -20.31 27.90 -4.05
CA ASP A 52 -18.93 28.10 -3.62
C ASP A 52 -17.92 27.75 -4.72
N ASP A 53 -16.77 28.42 -4.71
CA ASP A 53 -15.67 28.13 -5.63
C ASP A 53 -15.08 26.75 -5.31
N ILE A 54 -14.74 25.97 -6.33
CA ILE A 54 -14.14 24.64 -6.15
C ILE A 54 -12.61 24.79 -6.09
N PRO A 55 -11.94 24.49 -4.96
CA PRO A 55 -10.48 24.44 -4.89
C PRO A 55 -9.94 23.40 -5.87
N MET A 56 -8.84 23.72 -6.55
CA MET A 56 -8.23 22.86 -7.56
C MET A 56 -6.72 23.04 -7.63
N CYS A 57 -5.98 21.94 -7.67
CA CYS A 57 -4.58 21.92 -8.07
C CYS A 57 -4.37 20.81 -9.11
N GLY A 58 -3.27 20.88 -9.86
CA GLY A 58 -2.99 19.87 -10.86
C GLY A 58 -1.51 19.69 -11.13
N VAL A 59 -1.17 18.49 -11.58
CA VAL A 59 0.19 18.11 -11.98
C VAL A 59 0.19 17.61 -13.43
N PRO A 60 1.22 17.91 -14.23
CA PRO A 60 1.30 17.41 -15.59
C PRO A 60 1.43 15.88 -15.61
N VAL A 61 0.70 15.21 -16.51
CA VAL A 61 0.76 13.75 -16.66
C VAL A 61 2.21 13.31 -16.94
N LYS A 62 2.93 13.99 -17.83
CA LYS A 62 4.30 13.60 -18.21
C LYS A 62 5.32 13.60 -17.05
N SER A 63 5.04 14.29 -15.96
CA SER A 63 5.92 14.39 -14.79
C SER A 63 5.26 13.91 -13.50
N HIS A 64 4.11 13.22 -13.60
CA HIS A 64 3.28 12.84 -12.45
C HIS A 64 4.04 11.97 -11.43
N GLU A 65 4.97 11.13 -11.88
CA GLU A 65 5.72 10.21 -11.01
C GLU A 65 6.48 10.93 -9.89
N SER A 66 7.12 12.07 -10.21
CA SER A 66 7.85 12.86 -9.22
C SER A 66 6.93 13.42 -8.13
N TYR A 67 5.71 13.81 -8.49
CA TYR A 67 4.69 14.30 -7.54
C TYR A 67 4.09 13.15 -6.73
N LEU A 68 3.84 12.00 -7.37
CA LEU A 68 3.43 10.79 -6.66
C LEU A 68 4.45 10.44 -5.58
N SER A 69 5.74 10.43 -5.90
CA SER A 69 6.82 10.16 -4.92
C SER A 69 6.72 11.02 -3.67
N ARG A 70 6.52 12.33 -3.86
CA ARG A 70 6.42 13.28 -2.77
C ARG A 70 5.16 13.07 -1.95
N LEU A 71 4.03 12.79 -2.58
CA LEU A 71 2.77 12.47 -1.89
C LEU A 71 2.88 11.19 -1.07
N ILE A 72 3.43 10.11 -1.64
CA ILE A 72 3.61 8.85 -0.92
C ILE A 72 4.55 9.03 0.27
N ARG A 73 5.67 9.75 0.11
CA ARG A 73 6.60 10.07 1.21
C ARG A 73 5.97 10.96 2.28
N ALA A 74 4.99 11.78 1.93
CA ALA A 74 4.20 12.56 2.87
C ALA A 74 3.04 11.77 3.51
N GLY A 75 2.95 10.45 3.26
CA GLY A 75 1.97 9.55 3.88
C GLY A 75 0.63 9.47 3.16
N PHE A 76 0.50 10.03 1.96
CA PHE A 76 -0.74 9.95 1.19
C PHE A 76 -0.85 8.65 0.40
N LYS A 77 -2.09 8.17 0.21
CA LYS A 77 -2.45 7.18 -0.82
C LYS A 77 -3.01 7.93 -2.02
N VAL A 78 -2.73 7.46 -3.23
CA VAL A 78 -3.17 8.14 -4.46
C VAL A 78 -3.89 7.17 -5.39
N ALA A 79 -5.17 7.46 -5.68
CA ALA A 79 -5.96 6.77 -6.69
C ALA A 79 -5.75 7.47 -8.05
N VAL A 80 -5.30 6.73 -9.06
CA VAL A 80 -5.08 7.25 -10.41
C VAL A 80 -6.30 6.92 -11.27
N CYS A 81 -7.03 7.97 -11.64
CA CYS A 81 -8.24 7.87 -12.45
C CYS A 81 -7.96 8.29 -13.89
N GLU A 82 -8.11 7.33 -14.81
CA GLU A 82 -7.77 7.48 -16.22
C GLU A 82 -9.01 7.69 -17.10
N GLN A 83 -8.77 8.14 -18.34
CA GLN A 83 -9.79 8.18 -19.38
C GLN A 83 -9.93 6.78 -19.99
N MET A 84 -11.13 6.21 -19.95
CA MET A 84 -11.41 4.85 -20.43
C MET A 84 -11.80 4.82 -21.91
N GLU A 85 -11.90 5.98 -22.55
CA GLU A 85 -12.23 6.13 -23.96
C GLU A 85 -11.63 7.41 -24.52
N ASP A 86 -11.46 7.44 -25.85
CA ASP A 86 -10.98 8.63 -26.55
C ASP A 86 -12.02 9.77 -26.47
N PRO A 87 -11.61 11.02 -26.18
CA PRO A 87 -12.48 12.19 -26.26
C PRO A 87 -13.27 12.34 -27.57
N ALA A 88 -12.71 11.90 -28.70
CA ALA A 88 -13.38 11.89 -29.99
C ALA A 88 -14.56 10.89 -30.03
N GLU A 89 -14.40 9.70 -29.46
CA GLU A 89 -15.48 8.71 -29.35
C GLU A 89 -16.58 9.18 -28.40
N ALA A 90 -16.22 9.83 -27.29
CA ALA A 90 -17.20 10.42 -26.39
C ALA A 90 -18.02 11.51 -27.10
N ARG A 91 -17.38 12.38 -27.91
CA ARG A 91 -18.06 13.42 -28.70
C ARG A 91 -19.07 12.84 -29.70
N LYS A 92 -18.82 11.65 -30.25
CA LYS A 92 -19.78 10.97 -31.16
C LYS A 92 -21.09 10.58 -30.45
N ARG A 93 -21.08 10.37 -29.12
CA ARG A 93 -22.30 10.10 -28.33
C ARG A 93 -23.12 11.35 -28.01
N GLY A 94 -22.61 12.53 -28.35
CA GLY A 94 -23.27 13.81 -28.16
C GLY A 94 -22.32 14.86 -27.60
N SER A 95 -22.56 16.13 -27.94
CA SER A 95 -21.72 17.26 -27.56
C SER A 95 -21.59 17.50 -26.05
N LYS A 96 -22.50 16.92 -25.24
CA LYS A 96 -22.49 16.98 -23.77
C LYS A 96 -22.03 15.67 -23.10
N ALA A 97 -21.69 14.64 -23.89
CA ALA A 97 -21.28 13.36 -23.33
C ALA A 97 -19.90 13.50 -22.65
N VAL A 98 -19.84 13.07 -21.38
CA VAL A 98 -18.60 13.10 -20.59
C VAL A 98 -17.81 11.83 -20.87
N VAL A 99 -16.50 11.97 -21.08
CA VAL A 99 -15.57 10.84 -21.21
C VAL A 99 -15.63 9.96 -19.96
N LYS A 100 -15.88 8.66 -20.13
CA LYS A 100 -15.87 7.66 -19.07
C LYS A 100 -14.48 7.61 -18.45
N ARG A 101 -14.47 7.54 -17.12
CA ARG A 101 -13.27 7.53 -16.31
C ARG A 101 -13.44 6.52 -15.19
N ASP A 102 -12.34 5.89 -14.83
CA ASP A 102 -12.28 4.89 -13.78
C ASP A 102 -10.88 4.89 -13.14
N VAL A 103 -10.81 4.45 -11.89
CA VAL A 103 -9.53 4.28 -11.19
C VAL A 103 -8.87 3.01 -11.69
N VAL A 104 -7.73 3.17 -12.35
CA VAL A 104 -6.97 2.05 -12.91
C VAL A 104 -5.92 1.51 -11.94
N ARG A 105 -5.57 2.30 -10.91
CA ARG A 105 -4.57 1.92 -9.91
C ARG A 105 -4.74 2.73 -8.63
N LEU A 106 -4.54 2.08 -7.49
CA LEU A 106 -4.37 2.73 -6.19
C LEU A 106 -2.92 2.55 -5.73
N ILE A 107 -2.21 3.66 -5.59
CA ILE A 107 -0.80 3.71 -5.19
C ILE A 107 -0.74 3.95 -3.69
N THR A 108 -0.04 3.05 -3.00
CA THR A 108 0.15 3.06 -1.54
C THR A 108 1.64 2.84 -1.24
N PRO A 109 2.13 3.20 -0.03
CA PRO A 109 3.54 3.03 0.31
C PRO A 109 4.05 1.60 0.10
N GLY A 110 3.24 0.57 0.35
CA GLY A 110 3.65 -0.82 0.16
C GLY A 110 3.47 -1.38 -1.26
N THR A 111 2.78 -0.67 -2.17
CA THR A 111 2.42 -1.21 -3.50
C THR A 111 3.10 -0.48 -4.67
N LEU A 112 4.22 0.17 -4.38
CA LEU A 112 5.05 0.86 -5.36
C LEU A 112 5.73 -0.14 -6.30
N THR A 113 5.74 0.18 -7.59
CA THR A 113 6.42 -0.61 -8.63
C THR A 113 7.31 0.22 -9.52
N GLU A 114 7.18 1.55 -9.44
CA GLU A 114 7.90 2.52 -10.25
C GLU A 114 9.33 2.70 -9.72
N ASP A 115 10.34 2.52 -10.57
CA ASP A 115 11.75 2.67 -10.21
C ASP A 115 12.06 4.04 -9.60
N SER A 116 11.36 5.09 -10.04
CA SER A 116 11.50 6.45 -9.51
C SER A 116 11.03 6.61 -8.05
N LEU A 117 10.23 5.65 -7.56
CA LEU A 117 9.66 5.63 -6.22
C LEU A 117 10.40 4.68 -5.26
N LEU A 118 11.16 3.73 -5.82
CA LEU A 118 11.85 2.68 -5.07
C LEU A 118 13.30 3.05 -4.77
N ASP A 119 13.81 2.62 -3.62
CA ASP A 119 15.25 2.60 -3.36
C ASP A 119 15.81 1.29 -3.95
N ALA A 120 16.62 1.39 -5.01
CA ALA A 120 17.22 0.23 -5.67
C ALA A 120 18.10 -0.65 -4.75
N ARG A 121 18.41 -0.20 -3.53
CA ARG A 121 19.24 -0.92 -2.55
C ARG A 121 18.46 -1.35 -1.31
N ALA A 122 17.13 -1.32 -1.35
CA ALA A 122 16.26 -1.76 -0.25
C ALA A 122 14.99 -2.40 -0.80
N HIS A 123 14.41 -3.30 -0.03
CA HIS A 123 13.10 -3.86 -0.34
C HIS A 123 12.00 -2.85 0.03
N ASN A 124 10.94 -2.81 -0.77
CA ASN A 124 9.72 -2.08 -0.42
C ASN A 124 8.62 -3.06 -0.02
N TYR A 125 8.77 -3.64 1.17
CA TYR A 125 7.83 -4.67 1.63
C TYR A 125 6.47 -4.08 2.00
N LEU A 126 5.42 -4.71 1.49
CA LEU A 126 4.07 -4.68 2.04
C LEU A 126 3.93 -5.89 2.96
N ALA A 127 3.70 -5.66 4.25
CA ALA A 127 3.50 -6.73 5.23
C ALA A 127 2.05 -6.83 5.68
N ALA A 128 1.65 -8.01 6.16
CA ALA A 128 0.40 -8.21 6.87
C ALA A 128 0.64 -9.02 8.15
N LEU A 129 -0.07 -8.64 9.20
CA LEU A 129 -0.13 -9.36 10.47
C LEU A 129 -1.54 -9.91 10.68
N ALA A 130 -1.61 -11.21 10.97
CA ALA A 130 -2.84 -11.88 11.39
C ALA A 130 -2.63 -12.65 12.69
N GLU A 131 -3.69 -12.75 13.48
CA GLU A 131 -3.75 -13.62 14.65
C GLU A 131 -4.94 -14.59 14.49
N VAL A 132 -4.68 -15.89 14.68
CA VAL A 132 -5.73 -16.93 14.64
C VAL A 132 -5.57 -17.81 15.87
N ARG A 133 -6.57 -17.77 16.76
CA ARG A 133 -6.60 -18.55 18.02
C ARG A 133 -5.34 -18.34 18.88
N GLY A 134 -4.86 -17.10 18.99
CA GLY A 134 -3.69 -16.73 19.79
C GLY A 134 -2.33 -17.03 19.13
N ALA A 135 -2.30 -17.59 17.93
CA ALA A 135 -1.08 -17.72 17.13
C ALA A 135 -0.98 -16.56 16.14
N ALA A 136 0.19 -15.90 16.08
CA ALA A 136 0.44 -14.82 15.13
C ALA A 136 1.20 -15.31 13.90
N GLY A 137 0.88 -14.71 12.75
CA GLY A 137 1.52 -14.98 11.47
C GLY A 137 1.77 -13.68 10.74
N LEU A 138 3.00 -13.53 10.27
CA LEU A 138 3.40 -12.48 9.34
C LEU A 138 3.45 -13.06 7.93
N ALA A 139 3.08 -12.22 6.98
CA ALA A 139 3.38 -12.42 5.57
C ALA A 139 3.88 -11.09 5.02
N TRP A 140 4.72 -11.12 4.00
CA TRP A 140 5.13 -9.90 3.30
C TRP A 140 5.47 -10.18 1.84
N ILE A 141 5.22 -9.16 1.02
CA ILE A 141 5.45 -9.16 -0.41
C ILE A 141 6.29 -7.93 -0.77
N ASP A 142 7.28 -8.10 -1.63
CA ASP A 142 7.83 -6.99 -2.42
C ASP A 142 7.15 -7.02 -3.79
N VAL A 143 6.28 -6.02 -4.04
CA VAL A 143 5.45 -5.98 -5.26
C VAL A 143 6.31 -5.77 -6.51
N SER A 144 7.48 -5.15 -6.36
CA SER A 144 8.40 -4.83 -7.45
C SER A 144 9.23 -6.04 -7.88
N THR A 145 9.63 -6.92 -6.95
CA THR A 145 10.42 -8.12 -7.25
C THR A 145 9.57 -9.39 -7.35
N GLY A 146 8.36 -9.36 -6.77
CA GLY A 146 7.49 -10.52 -6.63
C GLY A 146 7.86 -11.41 -5.45
N ASP A 147 8.83 -11.05 -4.61
CA ASP A 147 9.19 -11.82 -3.43
C ASP A 147 7.98 -12.00 -2.51
N PHE A 148 7.80 -13.22 -2.00
CA PHE A 148 6.69 -13.54 -1.11
C PHE A 148 7.16 -14.49 -0.01
N LEU A 149 7.10 -14.01 1.24
CA LEU A 149 7.52 -14.75 2.41
C LEU A 149 6.43 -14.76 3.49
N THR A 150 6.52 -15.75 4.37
CA THR A 150 5.66 -15.91 5.55
C THR A 150 6.49 -16.33 6.75
N GLN A 151 6.04 -16.01 7.95
CA GLN A 151 6.67 -16.42 9.20
C GLN A 151 5.61 -16.60 10.28
N ALA A 152 5.64 -17.73 10.98
CA ALA A 152 4.95 -17.87 12.26
C ALA A 152 5.75 -17.13 13.34
N VAL A 153 5.09 -16.28 14.12
CA VAL A 153 5.76 -15.41 15.09
C VAL A 153 5.16 -15.62 16.47
N ALA A 154 6.02 -15.79 17.48
CA ALA A 154 5.56 -15.80 18.86
C ALA A 154 5.28 -14.35 19.31
N PRO A 155 4.29 -14.11 20.19
CA PRO A 155 3.94 -12.74 20.61
C PRO A 155 5.13 -11.91 21.13
N ARG A 156 6.04 -12.55 21.88
CA ARG A 156 7.27 -11.90 22.41
C ARG A 156 8.27 -11.46 21.34
N ASP A 157 8.24 -12.11 20.17
CA ASP A 157 9.20 -11.87 19.07
C ASP A 157 8.60 -10.93 18.01
N LEU A 158 7.33 -10.54 18.14
CA LEU A 158 6.60 -9.75 17.15
C LEU A 158 7.24 -8.39 16.88
N ALA A 159 7.60 -7.65 17.93
CA ALA A 159 8.22 -6.34 17.78
C ALA A 159 9.56 -6.42 17.04
N ALA A 160 10.38 -7.44 17.36
CA ALA A 160 11.66 -7.68 16.68
C ALA A 160 11.45 -8.10 15.22
N ALA A 161 10.50 -9.00 14.95
CA ALA A 161 10.18 -9.44 13.61
C ALA A 161 9.69 -8.28 12.73
N LEU A 162 8.81 -7.42 13.24
CA LEU A 162 8.37 -6.21 12.53
C LEU A 162 9.54 -5.27 12.26
N ALA A 163 10.35 -4.96 13.27
CA ALA A 163 11.51 -4.08 13.14
C ALA A 163 12.51 -4.58 12.07
N ARG A 164 12.73 -5.89 12.00
CA ARG A 164 13.58 -6.51 10.97
C ARG A 164 12.98 -6.38 9.57
N LEU A 165 11.66 -6.50 9.43
CA LEU A 165 11.00 -6.37 8.13
C LEU A 165 11.02 -4.94 7.61
N ASP A 166 10.93 -3.94 8.49
CA ASP A 166 10.88 -2.51 8.13
C ASP A 166 9.94 -2.22 6.94
N ALA A 167 8.75 -2.85 6.94
CA ALA A 167 7.83 -2.86 5.80
C ALA A 167 7.21 -1.48 5.54
N GLY A 168 7.32 -0.97 4.30
CA GLY A 168 6.77 0.32 3.85
C GLY A 168 5.32 0.55 4.27
N GLU A 169 4.54 -0.52 4.34
CA GLU A 169 3.16 -0.53 4.82
C GLU A 169 2.83 -1.85 5.52
N LEU A 170 2.05 -1.78 6.61
CA LEU A 170 1.63 -2.93 7.41
C LEU A 170 0.11 -3.02 7.44
N LEU A 171 -0.43 -4.06 6.81
CA LEU A 171 -1.84 -4.43 6.89
C LEU A 171 -2.12 -5.13 8.21
N VAL A 172 -3.15 -4.69 8.90
CA VAL A 172 -3.55 -5.29 10.19
C VAL A 172 -5.06 -5.22 10.34
N ALA A 173 -5.63 -6.22 11.00
CA ALA A 173 -7.06 -6.18 11.30
C ALA A 173 -7.38 -5.03 12.25
N ASP A 174 -8.47 -4.32 11.97
CA ASP A 174 -9.05 -3.30 12.84
C ASP A 174 -9.20 -3.77 14.30
N THR A 175 -9.59 -5.02 14.52
CA THR A 175 -9.69 -5.60 15.87
C THR A 175 -8.33 -5.71 16.59
N LEU A 176 -7.24 -6.01 15.86
CA LEU A 176 -5.90 -6.13 16.43
C LEU A 176 -5.31 -4.77 16.81
N ILE A 177 -5.60 -3.71 16.07
CA ILE A 177 -5.12 -2.35 16.41
C ILE A 177 -5.65 -1.90 17.77
N THR A 178 -6.87 -2.31 18.13
CA THR A 178 -7.51 -1.91 19.40
C THR A 178 -7.05 -2.72 20.62
N ARG A 179 -6.20 -3.73 20.43
CA ARG A 179 -5.68 -4.59 21.51
C ARG A 179 -4.66 -3.81 22.36
N PRO A 180 -4.89 -3.65 23.68
CA PRO A 180 -3.98 -2.92 24.55
C PRO A 180 -2.57 -3.52 24.64
N ASP A 181 -2.44 -4.84 24.57
CA ASP A 181 -1.16 -5.56 24.63
C ASP A 181 -0.27 -5.34 23.39
N LEU A 182 -0.85 -4.88 22.28
CA LEU A 182 -0.12 -4.60 21.04
C LEU A 182 0.12 -3.10 20.81
N PHE A 183 -0.40 -2.23 21.68
CA PHE A 183 -0.33 -0.77 21.50
C PHE A 183 1.11 -0.28 21.33
N GLU A 184 2.01 -0.67 22.23
CA GLU A 184 3.44 -0.30 22.16
C GLU A 184 4.14 -0.90 20.94
N THR A 185 3.75 -2.12 20.53
CA THR A 185 4.32 -2.77 19.35
C THR A 185 3.96 -2.02 18.06
N PHE A 186 2.77 -1.43 18.01
CA PHE A 186 2.29 -0.66 16.86
C PHE A 186 2.65 0.83 16.91
N ALA A 187 3.16 1.35 18.02
CA ALA A 187 3.47 2.77 18.19
C ALA A 187 4.46 3.27 17.12
N ASP A 188 5.56 2.53 16.90
CA ASP A 188 6.59 2.83 15.89
C ASP A 188 6.08 2.67 14.44
N TRP A 189 4.90 2.06 14.25
CA TRP A 189 4.33 1.73 12.95
C TRP A 189 3.11 2.56 12.60
N LYS A 190 2.65 3.44 13.50
CA LYS A 190 1.36 4.15 13.41
C LYS A 190 1.10 4.79 12.04
N ASP A 191 2.11 5.41 11.45
CA ASP A 191 2.00 6.12 10.16
C ASP A 191 2.10 5.18 8.94
N ARG A 192 2.35 3.89 9.18
CA ARG A 192 2.49 2.82 8.17
C ARG A 192 1.40 1.75 8.31
N LEU A 193 0.52 1.86 9.32
CA LEU A 193 -0.59 0.95 9.52
C LEU A 193 -1.70 1.21 8.51
N THR A 194 -2.16 0.14 7.89
CA THR A 194 -3.39 0.12 7.10
C THR A 194 -4.39 -0.82 7.77
N PRO A 195 -5.34 -0.28 8.55
CA PRO A 195 -6.43 -1.05 9.13
C PRO A 195 -7.30 -1.65 8.04
N LEU A 196 -7.60 -2.94 8.13
CA LEU A 196 -8.54 -3.63 7.26
C LEU A 196 -9.57 -4.40 8.09
N PRO A 197 -10.79 -4.62 7.56
CA PRO A 197 -11.79 -5.41 8.27
C PRO A 197 -11.31 -6.84 8.56
N GLN A 198 -11.53 -7.31 9.80
CA GLN A 198 -11.20 -8.67 10.25
C GLN A 198 -11.53 -9.79 9.23
N PRO A 199 -12.68 -9.79 8.52
CA PRO A 199 -13.01 -10.86 7.56
C PRO A 199 -11.99 -11.03 6.42
N ARG A 200 -11.17 -10.02 6.12
CA ARG A 200 -10.09 -10.15 5.12
C ARG A 200 -8.94 -11.05 5.60
N PHE A 201 -8.82 -11.27 6.91
CA PHE A 201 -7.82 -12.12 7.55
C PHE A 201 -8.37 -13.52 7.89
N ASP A 202 -9.25 -14.06 7.04
CA ASP A 202 -9.73 -15.43 7.19
C ASP A 202 -8.71 -16.45 6.64
N SER A 203 -8.30 -17.41 7.46
CA SER A 203 -7.30 -18.42 7.08
C SER A 203 -7.78 -19.34 5.95
N THR A 204 -9.07 -19.67 5.91
CA THR A 204 -9.63 -20.62 4.94
C THR A 204 -9.78 -19.95 3.57
N GLY A 205 -10.33 -18.73 3.53
CA GLY A 205 -10.37 -17.88 2.35
C GLY A 205 -8.97 -17.53 1.84
N GLY A 206 -8.04 -17.22 2.75
CA GLY A 206 -6.64 -16.94 2.41
C GLY A 206 -5.95 -18.12 1.73
N ALA A 207 -6.11 -19.34 2.25
CA ALA A 207 -5.59 -20.55 1.62
C ALA A 207 -6.16 -20.76 0.21
N LYS A 208 -7.48 -20.63 0.05
CA LYS A 208 -8.15 -20.75 -1.25
C LYS A 208 -7.68 -19.70 -2.25
N ARG A 209 -7.45 -18.47 -1.79
CA ARG A 209 -6.91 -17.37 -2.61
C ARG A 209 -5.50 -17.70 -3.12
N LEU A 210 -4.62 -18.19 -2.25
CA LEU A 210 -3.26 -18.61 -2.64
C LEU A 210 -3.29 -19.79 -3.63
N GLN A 211 -4.13 -20.80 -3.37
CA GLN A 211 -4.32 -21.93 -4.28
C GLN A 211 -4.76 -21.47 -5.68
N THR A 212 -5.73 -20.55 -5.73
CA THR A 212 -6.22 -19.96 -6.99
C THR A 212 -5.12 -19.17 -7.70
N LEU A 213 -4.39 -18.33 -6.96
CA LEU A 213 -3.31 -17.50 -7.50
C LEU A 213 -2.20 -18.35 -8.14
N PHE A 214 -1.80 -19.44 -7.49
CA PHE A 214 -0.71 -20.30 -7.96
C PHE A 214 -1.16 -21.49 -8.81
N GLY A 215 -2.46 -21.67 -9.00
CA GLY A 215 -3.02 -22.77 -9.80
C GLY A 215 -2.74 -24.16 -9.24
N VAL A 216 -2.79 -24.31 -7.91
CA VAL A 216 -2.48 -25.57 -7.20
C VAL A 216 -3.67 -26.06 -6.37
N GLY A 217 -3.77 -27.38 -6.18
CA GLY A 217 -4.84 -28.00 -5.38
C GLY A 217 -4.63 -27.87 -3.86
N ASP A 218 -3.38 -27.81 -3.43
CA ASP A 218 -2.95 -27.60 -2.05
C ASP A 218 -1.70 -26.71 -1.99
N LEU A 219 -1.32 -26.29 -0.78
CA LEU A 219 -0.13 -25.45 -0.54
C LEU A 219 1.02 -26.24 0.10
N ASP A 220 0.87 -27.56 0.30
CA ASP A 220 1.82 -28.38 1.05
C ASP A 220 3.18 -28.44 0.33
N GLY A 221 3.15 -28.35 -1.01
CA GLY A 221 4.35 -28.25 -1.85
C GLY A 221 5.13 -26.94 -1.70
N PHE A 222 4.57 -25.89 -1.08
CA PHE A 222 5.28 -24.63 -0.82
C PHE A 222 5.79 -24.52 0.62
N GLY A 223 5.11 -25.19 1.56
CA GLY A 223 5.53 -25.27 2.96
C GLY A 223 4.37 -25.56 3.90
N ALA A 224 4.70 -25.99 5.11
CA ALA A 224 3.73 -26.17 6.19
C ALA A 224 3.40 -24.81 6.83
N PHE A 225 2.41 -24.09 6.30
CA PHE A 225 1.96 -22.81 6.85
C PHE A 225 0.92 -22.98 7.96
N SER A 226 1.05 -22.18 9.02
CA SER A 226 0.00 -22.07 10.05
C SER A 226 -1.22 -21.33 9.52
N ARG A 227 -2.35 -21.44 10.25
CA ARG A 227 -3.57 -20.70 9.91
C ARG A 227 -3.37 -19.18 9.93
N ALA A 228 -2.53 -18.68 10.84
CA ALA A 228 -2.24 -17.26 10.93
C ALA A 228 -1.39 -16.77 9.74
N GLU A 229 -0.39 -17.56 9.32
CA GLU A 229 0.38 -17.27 8.10
C GLU A 229 -0.53 -17.22 6.86
N LEU A 230 -1.46 -18.17 6.72
CA LEU A 230 -2.41 -18.22 5.60
C LEU A 230 -3.40 -17.04 5.61
N ALA A 231 -3.84 -16.61 6.80
CA ALA A 231 -4.68 -15.43 6.95
C ALA A 231 -3.95 -14.15 6.52
N ALA A 232 -2.72 -13.95 6.98
CA ALA A 232 -1.89 -12.80 6.62
C ALA A 232 -1.56 -12.78 5.12
N ALA A 233 -1.12 -13.91 4.57
CA ALA A 233 -0.79 -14.06 3.15
C ALA A 233 -2.03 -13.86 2.26
N GLY A 234 -3.19 -14.36 2.67
CA GLY A 234 -4.46 -14.13 1.98
C GLY A 234 -4.84 -12.65 1.93
N ALA A 235 -4.73 -11.95 3.06
CA ALA A 235 -5.01 -10.51 3.15
C ALA A 235 -4.07 -9.69 2.25
N LEU A 236 -2.78 -10.05 2.17
CA LEU A 236 -1.84 -9.41 1.26
C LEU A 236 -2.23 -9.55 -0.20
N VAL A 237 -2.49 -10.78 -0.65
CA VAL A 237 -2.84 -11.03 -2.06
C VAL A 237 -4.13 -10.28 -2.41
N ASP A 238 -5.11 -10.29 -1.52
CA ASP A 238 -6.37 -9.55 -1.68
C ASP A 238 -6.15 -8.02 -1.79
N TYR A 239 -5.24 -7.47 -0.97
CA TYR A 239 -4.89 -6.06 -1.01
C TYR A 239 -4.10 -5.67 -2.26
N VAL A 240 -3.15 -6.50 -2.69
CA VAL A 240 -2.42 -6.31 -3.95
C VAL A 240 -3.39 -6.38 -5.13
N GLU A 241 -4.31 -7.33 -5.15
CA GLU A 241 -5.34 -7.42 -6.20
C GLU A 241 -6.20 -6.15 -6.27
N LEU A 242 -6.63 -5.65 -5.10
CA LEU A 242 -7.42 -4.43 -4.98
C LEU A 242 -6.66 -3.20 -5.49
N THR A 243 -5.42 -3.03 -5.05
CA THR A 243 -4.59 -1.85 -5.37
C THR A 243 -4.16 -1.83 -6.83
N GLN A 244 -3.91 -3.01 -7.41
CA GLN A 244 -3.56 -3.18 -8.82
C GLN A 244 -4.78 -3.35 -9.74
N LYS A 245 -6.01 -3.19 -9.21
CA LYS A 245 -7.29 -3.31 -9.93
C LYS A 245 -7.36 -4.58 -10.79
N GLY A 246 -7.00 -5.71 -10.19
CA GLY A 246 -7.00 -7.04 -10.83
C GLY A 246 -5.78 -7.35 -11.71
N ARG A 247 -4.85 -6.40 -11.91
CA ARG A 247 -3.59 -6.61 -12.63
C ARG A 247 -2.48 -7.06 -11.68
N LEU A 248 -2.71 -8.19 -11.04
CA LEU A 248 -1.80 -8.72 -10.03
C LEU A 248 -0.42 -9.02 -10.66
N PRO A 249 0.69 -8.50 -10.09
CA PRO A 249 2.03 -8.79 -10.61
C PRO A 249 2.36 -10.27 -10.47
N ARG A 250 3.42 -10.72 -11.14
CA ARG A 250 3.88 -12.10 -10.94
C ARG A 250 4.53 -12.22 -9.57
N LEU A 251 3.82 -12.86 -8.65
CA LEU A 251 4.36 -13.22 -7.34
C LEU A 251 5.10 -14.55 -7.42
N ALA A 252 6.24 -14.62 -6.75
CA ALA A 252 6.92 -15.88 -6.48
C ALA A 252 6.08 -16.73 -5.52
N ARG A 253 6.33 -18.04 -5.54
CA ARG A 253 5.69 -18.97 -4.59
C ARG A 253 6.06 -18.57 -3.16
N PRO A 254 5.10 -18.60 -2.21
CA PRO A 254 5.36 -18.17 -0.84
C PRO A 254 6.40 -19.08 -0.21
N ARG A 255 7.42 -18.48 0.40
CA ARG A 255 8.44 -19.18 1.16
C ARG A 255 8.21 -18.99 2.64
N ARG A 256 8.20 -20.08 3.40
CA ARG A 256 8.11 -20.02 4.86
C ARG A 256 9.49 -19.82 5.48
N LEU A 257 9.63 -18.76 6.29
CA LEU A 257 10.77 -18.58 7.17
C LEU A 257 10.52 -19.39 8.45
N ALA A 258 11.33 -20.41 8.67
CA ALA A 258 11.21 -21.26 9.85
C ALA A 258 11.54 -20.47 11.13
N MET A 259 10.90 -20.84 12.25
CA MET A 259 11.27 -20.30 13.55
C MET A 259 12.75 -20.60 13.86
N GLY A 260 13.49 -19.59 14.30
CA GLY A 260 14.93 -19.71 14.58
C GLY A 260 15.83 -19.73 13.34
N ALA A 261 15.28 -19.62 12.12
CA ALA A 261 16.09 -19.49 10.91
C ALA A 261 16.85 -18.15 10.84
N VAL A 262 16.42 -17.17 11.62
CA VAL A 262 17.03 -15.85 11.77
C VAL A 262 17.19 -15.54 13.25
N MET A 263 18.22 -14.77 13.58
CA MET A 263 18.35 -14.15 14.89
C MET A 263 17.41 -12.95 14.95
N GLU A 264 16.48 -12.97 15.89
CA GLU A 264 15.63 -11.82 16.17
C GLU A 264 16.44 -10.78 16.96
N VAL A 265 16.47 -9.56 16.43
CA VAL A 265 17.13 -8.41 17.07
C VAL A 265 16.04 -7.36 17.27
N ASP A 266 15.86 -6.91 18.51
CA ASP A 266 14.88 -5.88 18.81
C ASP A 266 15.25 -4.54 18.14
N ALA A 267 14.24 -3.67 17.97
CA ALA A 267 14.41 -2.39 17.30
C ALA A 267 15.48 -1.50 17.96
N ALA A 268 15.60 -1.51 19.29
CA ALA A 268 16.56 -0.67 19.99
C ALA A 268 17.99 -1.18 19.77
N THR A 269 18.21 -2.49 19.87
CA THR A 269 19.50 -3.12 19.56
C THR A 269 19.89 -2.89 18.10
N GLY A 270 18.97 -3.08 17.16
CA GLY A 270 19.24 -2.83 15.73
C GLY A 270 19.61 -1.37 15.42
N ARG A 271 18.96 -0.41 16.08
CA ARG A 271 19.29 1.03 16.00
C ARG A 271 20.64 1.35 16.64
N ASN A 272 20.92 0.82 17.83
CA ASN A 272 22.16 1.09 18.56
C ASN A 272 23.40 0.48 17.88
N LEU A 273 23.22 -0.67 17.21
CA LEU A 273 24.27 -1.28 16.39
C LEU A 273 24.40 -0.62 15.01
N GLU A 274 23.57 0.37 14.71
CA GLU A 274 23.53 1.09 13.43
C GLU A 274 23.56 0.13 12.23
N LEU A 275 22.76 -0.96 12.28
CA LEU A 275 22.85 -2.05 11.30
C LEU A 275 22.51 -1.56 9.88
N MET A 276 21.38 -0.88 9.76
CA MET A 276 20.86 -0.37 8.47
C MET A 276 21.11 1.12 8.30
N ARG A 277 20.95 1.88 9.40
CA ARG A 277 21.06 3.34 9.46
C ARG A 277 21.78 3.74 10.74
N THR A 278 22.45 4.89 10.71
CA THR A 278 23.02 5.54 11.88
C THR A 278 21.93 6.02 12.84
N LEU A 279 22.31 6.44 14.05
CA LEU A 279 21.43 7.11 15.01
C LEU A 279 20.87 8.43 14.47
N SER A 280 21.55 9.06 13.52
CA SER A 280 21.06 10.23 12.77
C SER A 280 20.14 9.88 11.59
N GLY A 281 19.89 8.59 11.34
CA GLY A 281 19.00 8.08 10.28
C GLY A 281 19.64 7.95 8.90
N GLU A 282 20.94 8.22 8.78
CA GLU A 282 21.68 8.14 7.53
C GLU A 282 22.07 6.69 7.22
N ARG A 283 22.05 6.30 5.94
CA ARG A 283 22.60 5.00 5.54
C ARG A 283 24.13 5.02 5.55
N ARG A 284 24.76 6.14 5.21
CA ARG A 284 26.21 6.27 5.20
C ARG A 284 26.72 6.22 6.63
N GLY A 285 27.68 5.35 6.91
CA GLY A 285 28.23 5.14 8.25
C GLY A 285 27.55 4.02 9.04
N SER A 286 26.48 3.42 8.51
CA SER A 286 25.89 2.19 9.07
C SER A 286 26.70 0.95 8.68
N LEU A 287 26.51 -0.17 9.40
CA LEU A 287 27.16 -1.45 9.10
C LEU A 287 26.85 -1.95 7.68
N LEU A 288 25.64 -1.72 7.17
CA LEU A 288 25.28 -2.09 5.80
C LEU A 288 26.04 -1.28 4.73
N SER A 289 26.56 -0.11 5.09
CA SER A 289 27.27 0.78 4.15
C SER A 289 28.79 0.56 4.11
N THR A 290 29.33 -0.24 5.02
CA THR A 290 30.74 -0.66 5.03
C THR A 290 30.96 -1.87 4.13
#